data_AF-A0A924YYN6-F1
#
_entry.id   AF-A0A924YYN6-F1
#
_cell.length_a   1.000
_cell.length_b   1.000
_cell.length_c   1.000
_cell.angle_alpha   90.00
_cell.angle_beta   90.00
_cell.angle_gamma   90.00
#
_symmetry.space_group_name_H-M   'P 1'
#
loop_
_entity.id
_entity.type
_entity.pdbx_description
1 polymer ?
#
loop_
_entity_poly.entity_id
_entity_poly.type
_entity_poly.pdbx_seq_one_letter_code
_entity_poly.pdbx_strand_id
1 'polypeptide(L)'
;MTVAKTKKSIAANKVEATAIDQIESLFADLPEKPQENVSLREAIAELREPLKASLAKGYSYDELTKILNDNGIEIRASTLKHYLATAQKLSSPRTRKTSSRRVQKSA
;
A
#
# COMPACT_ATOMS: atom_id res chain seq x y z
N MET A 1 44.14 -15.82 -40.59
CA MET A 1 42.67 -15.95 -40.77
C MET A 1 42.02 -14.74 -40.13
N THR A 2 41.33 -13.89 -40.90
CA THR A 2 40.73 -12.64 -40.42
C THR A 2 39.28 -12.89 -39.99
N VAL A 3 38.95 -12.61 -38.73
CA VAL A 3 37.58 -12.70 -38.21
C VAL A 3 36.84 -11.43 -38.60
N ALA A 4 35.88 -11.54 -39.52
CA ALA A 4 35.03 -10.43 -39.94
C ALA A 4 34.12 -9.99 -38.78
N LYS A 5 34.33 -8.78 -38.27
CA LYS A 5 33.47 -8.15 -37.27
C LYS A 5 32.19 -7.66 -37.95
N THR A 6 31.10 -8.40 -37.81
CA THR A 6 29.78 -7.99 -38.29
C THR A 6 29.32 -6.75 -37.53
N LYS A 7 29.37 -5.58 -38.19
CA LYS A 7 28.75 -4.35 -37.71
C LYS A 7 27.24 -4.55 -37.78
N LYS A 8 26.61 -4.97 -36.67
CA LYS A 8 25.15 -4.86 -36.52
C LYS A 8 24.82 -3.38 -36.50
N SER A 9 24.40 -2.86 -37.66
CA SER A 9 24.06 -1.46 -37.83
C SER A 9 22.95 -1.08 -36.86
N ILE A 10 23.15 0.03 -36.16
CA ILE A 10 22.12 0.81 -35.46
C ILE A 10 21.22 1.49 -36.51
N ALA A 11 20.90 0.79 -37.60
CA ALA A 11 19.99 1.23 -38.64
C ALA A 11 18.57 1.01 -38.14
N ALA A 12 18.22 1.94 -37.25
CA ALA A 12 16.89 2.44 -37.00
C ALA A 12 15.88 1.44 -36.44
N ASN A 13 15.70 1.48 -35.12
CA ASN A 13 14.38 1.22 -34.51
C ASN A 13 13.38 2.23 -35.10
N LYS A 14 12.93 2.01 -36.34
CA LYS A 14 11.82 2.73 -36.95
C LYS A 14 10.56 1.95 -36.60
N VAL A 15 9.76 2.56 -35.75
CA VAL A 15 8.42 2.07 -35.42
C VAL A 15 7.46 2.73 -36.41
N GLU A 16 6.57 1.96 -37.03
CA GLU A 16 5.54 2.52 -37.89
C GLU A 16 4.55 3.33 -37.05
N ALA A 17 4.11 4.49 -37.55
CA ALA A 17 3.18 5.36 -36.82
C ALA A 17 1.86 4.65 -36.49
N THR A 18 1.41 3.75 -37.37
CA THR A 18 0.24 2.89 -37.17
C THR A 18 0.37 1.97 -35.96
N ALA A 19 1.59 1.53 -35.61
CA ALA A 19 1.83 0.71 -34.43
C ALA A 19 1.68 1.54 -33.14
N ILE A 20 1.94 2.85 -33.19
CA ILE A 20 1.75 3.75 -32.05
C ILE A 20 0.25 3.92 -31.78
N ASP A 21 -0.54 4.23 -32.82
CA ASP A 21 -2.00 4.41 -32.70
C ASP A 21 -2.71 3.15 -32.17
N GLN A 22 -2.26 1.97 -32.62
CA GLN A 22 -2.76 0.68 -32.15
C GLN A 22 -2.43 0.44 -30.67
N ILE A 23 -1.22 0.79 -30.24
CA ILE A 23 -0.80 0.62 -28.83
C ILE A 23 -1.50 1.63 -27.92
N GLU A 24 -1.71 2.88 -28.36
CA GLU A 24 -2.49 3.87 -27.61
C GLU A 24 -3.93 3.43 -27.40
N SER A 25 -4.55 2.87 -28.44
CA SER A 25 -5.90 2.29 -28.35
C SER A 25 -5.94 1.14 -27.34
N LEU A 26 -4.94 0.25 -27.37
CA LEU A 26 -4.83 -0.83 -26.38
C LEU A 26 -4.64 -0.28 -24.96
N PHE A 27 -3.79 0.72 -24.76
CA PHE A 27 -3.58 1.32 -23.43
C PHE A 27 -4.82 2.07 -22.90
N ALA A 28 -5.63 2.66 -23.77
CA ALA A 28 -6.89 3.28 -23.38
C ALA A 28 -7.93 2.25 -22.89
N ASP A 29 -7.88 1.03 -23.45
CA ASP A 29 -8.77 -0.07 -23.08
C ASP A 29 -8.23 -0.94 -21.93
N LEU A 30 -7.00 -0.70 -21.48
CA LEU A 30 -6.43 -1.44 -20.35
C LEU A 30 -7.08 -0.96 -19.05
N PRO A 31 -7.75 -1.85 -18.29
CA PRO A 31 -8.25 -1.50 -16.97
C PRO A 31 -7.06 -1.12 -16.08
N GLU A 32 -7.23 -0.08 -15.26
CA GLU A 32 -6.24 0.29 -14.25
C GLU A 32 -5.87 -0.96 -13.44
N LYS A 33 -4.57 -1.33 -13.48
CA LYS A 33 -4.10 -2.44 -12.67
C LYS A 33 -4.39 -2.09 -11.21
N PRO A 34 -5.13 -2.94 -10.47
CA PRO A 34 -5.28 -2.73 -9.05
C PRO A 34 -3.87 -2.68 -8.47
N GLN A 35 -3.59 -1.65 -7.65
CA GLN A 35 -2.31 -1.56 -6.98
C GLN A 35 -2.19 -2.80 -6.08
N GLU A 36 -1.39 -3.78 -6.52
CA GLU A 36 -1.27 -5.10 -5.87
C GLU A 36 -0.72 -4.99 -4.44
N ASN A 37 -0.17 -3.84 -4.06
CA ASN A 37 0.48 -3.61 -2.77
C ASN A 37 -0.25 -2.50 -2.00
N VAL A 38 -1.34 -2.87 -1.32
CA VAL A 38 -1.93 -2.03 -0.27
C VAL A 38 -1.03 -2.02 0.96
N SER A 39 -0.93 -0.87 1.63
CA SER A 39 -0.17 -0.82 2.87
C SER A 39 -0.86 -1.65 3.98
N LEU A 40 -0.08 -2.22 4.92
CA LEU A 40 -0.65 -2.97 6.06
C LEU A 40 -1.74 -2.19 6.80
N ARG A 41 -1.58 -0.87 6.89
CA ARG A 41 -2.55 0.03 7.54
C ARG A 41 -3.86 0.10 6.76
N GLU A 42 -3.80 0.18 5.43
CA GLU A 42 -4.99 0.20 4.57
C GLU A 42 -5.70 -1.15 4.57
N ALA A 43 -4.94 -2.25 4.46
CA ALA A 43 -5.49 -3.60 4.57
C ALA A 43 -6.26 -3.80 5.89
N ILE A 44 -5.71 -3.32 7.01
CA ILE A 44 -6.37 -3.43 8.33
C ILE A 44 -7.54 -2.45 8.47
N ALA A 45 -7.49 -1.30 7.80
CA ALA A 45 -8.61 -0.37 7.78
C ALA A 45 -9.80 -0.98 7.03
N GLU A 46 -9.56 -1.70 5.94
CA GLU A 46 -10.57 -2.41 5.17
C GLU A 46 -11.15 -3.61 5.94
N LEU A 47 -10.28 -4.37 6.60
CA LEU A 47 -10.67 -5.52 7.43
C LEU A 47 -11.22 -5.14 8.83
N ARG A 48 -11.41 -3.85 9.10
CA ARG A 48 -11.78 -3.37 10.45
C ARG A 48 -13.09 -3.93 10.97
N GLU A 49 -14.14 -3.90 10.15
CA GLU A 49 -15.46 -4.38 10.55
C GLU A 49 -15.48 -5.91 10.79
N PRO A 50 -14.93 -6.77 9.90
CA PRO A 50 -14.84 -8.20 10.21
C PRO A 50 -13.93 -8.51 11.40
N LEU A 51 -12.84 -7.75 11.61
CA LEU A 51 -12.00 -7.89 12.80
C LEU A 51 -12.76 -7.58 14.09
N LYS A 52 -13.54 -6.51 14.13
CA LYS A 52 -14.40 -6.18 15.28
C LYS A 52 -15.48 -7.24 15.52
N ALA A 53 -16.11 -7.73 14.46
CA ALA A 53 -17.10 -8.80 14.57
C ALA A 53 -16.47 -10.06 15.17
N SER A 54 -15.21 -10.36 14.82
CA SER A 54 -14.47 -11.47 15.39
C SER A 54 -14.08 -11.22 16.85
N LEU A 55 -13.67 -10.01 17.21
CA LEU A 55 -13.45 -9.63 18.62
C LEU A 55 -14.74 -9.76 19.45
N ALA A 56 -15.89 -9.40 18.90
CA ALA A 56 -17.20 -9.54 19.55
C ALA A 56 -17.61 -11.01 19.76
N LYS A 57 -17.09 -11.93 18.95
CA LYS A 57 -17.25 -13.38 19.13
C LYS A 57 -16.31 -13.95 20.20
N GLY A 58 -15.44 -13.14 20.80
CA GLY A 58 -14.53 -13.55 21.87
C GLY A 58 -13.12 -13.93 21.40
N TYR A 59 -12.78 -13.71 20.12
CA TYR A 59 -11.42 -13.93 19.64
C TYR A 59 -10.47 -12.89 20.25
N SER A 60 -9.27 -13.35 20.63
CA SER A 60 -8.20 -12.48 21.11
C SER A 60 -7.45 -11.80 19.96
N TYR A 61 -6.76 -10.70 20.26
CA TYR A 61 -5.89 -10.05 19.27
C TYR A 61 -4.78 -10.97 18.78
N ASP A 62 -4.22 -11.82 19.64
CA ASP A 62 -3.15 -12.75 19.28
C ASP A 62 -3.64 -13.81 18.27
N GLU A 63 -4.85 -14.35 18.46
CA GLU A 63 -5.46 -15.30 17.51
C GLU A 63 -5.75 -14.64 16.17
N LEU A 64 -6.30 -13.43 16.16
CA LEU A 64 -6.53 -12.69 14.92
C LEU A 64 -5.22 -12.38 14.19
N THR A 65 -4.14 -12.07 14.90
CA THR A 65 -2.84 -11.89 14.25
C THR A 65 -2.28 -13.16 13.65
N LYS A 66 -2.47 -14.33 14.27
CA LYS A 66 -2.05 -15.61 13.67
C LYS A 66 -2.78 -15.83 12.34
N ILE A 67 -4.10 -15.66 12.33
CA ILE A 67 -4.91 -15.79 11.11
C ILE A 67 -4.44 -14.81 10.04
N LEU A 68 -4.17 -13.56 10.39
CA LEU A 68 -3.66 -12.56 9.44
C LEU A 68 -2.27 -12.93 8.89
N ASN A 69 -1.36 -13.39 9.76
CA ASN A 69 -0.02 -13.83 9.38
C ASN A 69 -0.07 -15.05 8.43
N ASP A 70 -0.95 -16.02 8.71
CA ASP A 70 -1.14 -17.22 7.88
C ASP A 70 -1.65 -16.87 6.47
N ASN A 71 -2.34 -15.74 6.33
CA ASN A 71 -2.83 -15.21 5.05
C ASN A 71 -1.87 -14.19 4.41
N GLY A 72 -0.63 -14.09 4.90
CA GLY A 72 0.41 -13.23 4.32
C GLY A 72 0.42 -11.78 4.81
N ILE A 73 -0.41 -11.44 5.81
CA ILE A 73 -0.43 -10.11 6.44
C ILE A 73 0.38 -10.18 7.74
N GLU A 74 1.68 -9.95 7.64
CA GLU A 74 2.60 -9.99 8.78
C GLU A 74 2.34 -8.83 9.77
N ILE A 75 1.74 -9.13 10.91
CA ILE A 75 1.45 -8.16 11.95
C ILE A 75 1.53 -8.72 13.37
N ARG A 76 1.97 -7.87 14.30
CA ARG A 76 1.98 -8.13 15.75
C ARG A 76 0.70 -7.63 16.42
N ALA A 77 0.28 -8.28 17.51
CA ALA A 77 -0.94 -7.91 18.22
C ALA A 77 -0.97 -6.45 18.69
N SER A 78 0.18 -5.92 19.13
CA SER A 78 0.33 -4.50 19.50
C SER A 78 0.07 -3.55 18.33
N THR A 79 0.55 -3.89 17.14
CA THR A 79 0.34 -3.12 15.90
C THR A 79 -1.11 -3.21 15.44
N LEU A 80 -1.71 -4.40 15.49
CA LEU A 80 -3.13 -4.60 15.15
C LEU A 80 -4.02 -3.73 16.03
N LYS A 81 -3.79 -3.74 17.34
CA LYS A 81 -4.50 -2.89 18.31
C LYS A 81 -4.30 -1.41 18.00
N HIS A 82 -3.08 -0.99 17.65
CA HIS A 82 -2.79 0.40 17.30
C HIS A 82 -3.50 0.85 16.02
N TYR A 83 -3.52 0.02 14.97
CA TYR A 83 -4.19 0.35 13.71
C TYR A 83 -5.71 0.36 13.84
N LEU A 84 -6.29 -0.57 14.59
CA LEU A 84 -7.73 -0.54 14.90
C LEU A 84 -8.13 0.70 15.70
N ALA A 85 -7.27 1.18 16.61
CA ALA A 85 -7.50 2.39 17.39
C ALA A 85 -7.30 3.68 16.56
N THR A 86 -6.29 3.73 15.68
CA THR A 86 -5.97 4.93 14.89
C THR A 86 -6.87 5.10 13.68
N ALA A 87 -7.40 4.02 13.09
CA ALA A 87 -8.41 4.07 12.03
C ALA A 87 -9.67 4.83 12.46
N GLN A 88 -10.00 4.85 13.76
CA GLN A 88 -11.12 5.66 14.30
C GLN A 88 -10.90 7.17 14.15
N LYS A 89 -9.64 7.63 14.07
CA LYS A 89 -9.28 9.04 14.20
C LYS A 89 -9.26 9.81 12.88
N LEU A 90 -9.34 9.14 11.72
CA LEU A 90 -9.45 9.84 10.42
C LEU A 90 -10.86 10.35 10.12
N SER A 91 -11.89 9.82 10.79
CA SER A 91 -13.28 10.30 10.64
C SER A 91 -13.64 11.45 11.59
N SER A 92 -12.74 11.89 12.47
CA SER A 92 -13.01 12.98 13.41
C SER A 92 -11.89 14.01 13.36
N PRO A 93 -12.15 15.26 12.93
CA PRO A 93 -11.17 16.33 12.91
C PRO A 93 -10.86 16.75 14.35
N ARG A 94 -10.01 15.97 15.03
CA ARG A 94 -9.58 16.28 16.38
C ARG A 94 -8.48 17.32 16.31
N THR A 95 -8.88 18.58 16.44
CA THR A 95 -8.04 19.75 16.71
C THR A 95 -6.93 19.36 17.70
N ARG A 96 -5.69 19.34 17.21
CA ARG A 96 -4.52 19.14 18.09
C ARG A 96 -4.36 20.41 18.90
N LYS A 97 -4.82 20.40 20.16
CA LYS A 97 -4.33 21.36 21.16
C LYS A 97 -2.83 21.15 21.29
N THR A 98 -2.06 22.09 20.75
CA THR A 98 -0.64 22.22 21.01
C THR A 98 -0.47 22.46 22.51
N SER A 99 0.16 21.51 23.18
CA SER A 99 0.57 21.67 24.56
C SER A 99 1.67 22.74 24.58
N SER A 100 1.30 23.95 25.00
CA SER A 100 2.24 25.03 25.27
C SER A 100 3.24 24.55 26.32
N ARG A 101 4.49 24.36 25.87
CA ARG A 101 5.64 24.09 26.72
C ARG A 101 5.88 25.35 27.56
N ARG A 102 5.40 25.30 28.79
CA ARG A 102 5.60 26.28 29.87
C ARG A 102 7.08 26.67 29.93
N VAL A 103 7.40 27.89 29.49
CA VAL A 103 8.67 28.56 29.77
C VAL A 103 8.72 28.79 31.28
N GLN A 104 9.46 27.93 31.98
CA GLN A 104 9.82 28.15 33.38
C GLN A 104 10.87 29.26 33.39
N LYS A 105 10.46 30.44 33.83
CA LYS A 105 11.29 31.59 34.18
C LYS A 105 11.63 31.47 35.67
N SER A 106 12.92 31.32 35.99
CA SER A 106 13.54 31.53 37.32
C SER A 106 15.03 31.18 37.17
N ALA A 107 16.03 31.96 37.59
CA ALA A 107 16.11 33.19 38.38
C ALA A 107 17.32 34.00 37.86
#